data_AF-A0AAD6DVA6-F1
#
_entry.id   AF-A0AAD6DVA6-F1
#
_cell.length_a   1.000
_cell.length_b   1.000
_cell.length_c   1.000
_cell.angle_alpha   90.00
_cell.angle_beta   90.00
_cell.angle_gamma   90.00
#
_symmetry.space_group_name_H-M   'P 1'
#
loop_
_entity.id
_entity.type
_entity.pdbx_description
1 polymer ?
#
loop_
_entity_poly.entity_id
_entity_poly.type
_entity_poly.pdbx_seq_one_letter_code
_entity_poly.pdbx_strand_id
1 'polypeptide(L)'
;MRKFKGALIAGLEDQSRVNFADLIPIKSSPIEHIHLVEASSHNAFMPLISACRNLKSFTCLTRSGWAYLDYWAYNTKFIPLLIQDYGQSLISAKDSLEDLYIDVSYPETNNQLGGIGSLTEYTKLRTLHLRLYDLLHVDLDSIFDYEADGFDSVYVVSTFIPPFDALPVSLEYLYVSDFERPFSTGLRELEKLVHAKNKFTRLRVIDIEGIWQGKLKDVHVLTTNLRQSLSGGRC
;
A
#
# COMPACT_ATOMS: atom_id res chain seq x y z
N MET A 1 -25.25 -3.35 -8.28
CA MET A 1 -23.93 -2.75 -8.03
C MET A 1 -24.10 -1.50 -7.19
N ARG A 2 -23.68 -1.51 -5.92
CA ARG A 2 -23.66 -0.31 -5.07
C ARG A 2 -22.21 0.10 -4.85
N LYS A 3 -21.90 1.36 -5.15
CA LYS A 3 -20.59 1.97 -4.93
C LYS A 3 -20.68 2.93 -3.75
N PHE A 4 -19.74 2.85 -2.83
CA PHE A 4 -19.54 3.86 -1.80
C PHE A 4 -18.39 4.76 -2.23
N LYS A 5 -18.67 6.06 -2.33
CA LYS A 5 -17.66 7.08 -2.59
C LYS A 5 -17.59 7.97 -1.36
N GLY A 6 -16.55 7.81 -0.56
CA GLY A 6 -16.18 8.77 0.45
C GLY A 6 -15.39 9.88 -0.24
N ALA A 7 -16.03 11.02 -0.46
CA ALA A 7 -15.33 12.25 -0.83
C ALA A 7 -15.40 13.17 0.38
N LEU A 8 -14.23 13.62 0.84
CA LEU A 8 -14.03 14.77 1.71
C LEU A 8 -15.10 14.98 2.79
N ILE A 9 -15.00 14.27 3.91
CA ILE A 9 -15.45 14.87 5.19
C ILE A 9 -14.30 15.72 5.71
N ALA A 10 -13.87 16.73 4.93
CA ALA A 10 -12.87 17.68 5.38
C ALA A 10 -13.41 18.39 6.63
N GLY A 11 -12.62 18.35 7.70
CA GLY A 11 -12.94 19.05 8.94
C GLY A 11 -13.39 18.14 10.09
N LEU A 12 -13.48 16.83 9.89
CA LEU A 12 -13.44 15.91 11.03
C LEU A 12 -11.97 15.60 11.35
N GLU A 13 -11.54 16.06 12.50
CA GLU A 13 -10.35 15.54 13.17
C GLU A 13 -10.69 14.13 13.69
N ASP A 14 -9.77 13.17 13.65
CA ASP A 14 -10.03 11.81 14.18
C ASP A 14 -10.41 11.83 15.66
N GLN A 15 -10.02 12.89 16.37
CA GLN A 15 -10.36 13.13 17.76
C GLN A 15 -11.82 13.57 17.96
N SER A 16 -12.48 14.06 16.91
CA SER A 16 -13.91 14.30 16.94
C SER A 16 -14.61 12.95 16.93
N ARG A 17 -15.27 12.61 18.05
CA ARG A 17 -16.01 11.35 18.26
C ARG A 17 -17.26 11.26 17.37
N VAL A 18 -17.12 11.37 16.05
CA VAL A 18 -18.19 11.00 15.14
C VAL A 18 -18.26 9.48 15.16
N ASN A 19 -19.36 8.95 15.69
CA ASN A 19 -19.57 7.52 15.78
C ASN A 19 -20.00 7.01 14.39
N PHE A 20 -19.03 6.73 13.52
CA PHE A 20 -19.29 6.17 12.19
C PHE A 20 -19.95 4.79 12.22
N ALA A 21 -20.10 4.17 13.40
CA ALA A 21 -20.94 3.00 13.59
C ALA A 21 -22.39 3.23 13.11
N ASP A 22 -22.90 4.47 13.25
CA ASP A 22 -24.24 4.84 12.80
C ASP A 22 -24.35 4.92 11.26
N LEU A 23 -23.22 4.98 10.56
CA LEU A 23 -23.13 4.98 9.10
C LEU A 23 -22.95 3.58 8.51
N ILE A 24 -22.74 2.55 9.35
CA ILE A 24 -22.70 1.15 8.91
C ILE A 24 -24.13 0.76 8.54
N PRO A 25 -24.46 0.57 7.25
CA PRO A 25 -25.80 0.13 6.89
C PRO A 25 -26.05 -1.23 7.55
N ILE A 26 -27.21 -1.41 8.19
CA ILE A 26 -27.65 -2.68 8.82
C ILE A 26 -27.52 -3.88 7.86
N LYS A 27 -27.43 -3.60 6.55
CA LYS A 27 -27.07 -4.53 5.49
C LYS A 27 -25.81 -4.01 4.77
N SER A 28 -24.62 -4.04 5.37
CA SER A 28 -23.33 -3.65 4.75
C SER A 28 -22.84 -4.64 3.68
N SER A 29 -23.53 -5.77 3.53
CA SER A 29 -23.29 -6.81 2.52
C SER A 29 -23.35 -6.39 1.03
N PRO A 30 -24.04 -5.32 0.54
CA PRO A 30 -24.13 -5.02 -0.87
C PRO A 30 -23.07 -4.03 -1.39
N ILE A 31 -22.20 -3.50 -0.53
CA ILE A 31 -21.12 -2.60 -0.97
C ILE A 31 -20.04 -3.43 -1.63
N GLU A 32 -19.83 -3.20 -2.92
CA GLU A 32 -18.82 -3.90 -3.74
C GLU A 32 -17.59 -3.03 -4.02
N HIS A 33 -17.71 -1.70 -3.86
CA HIS A 33 -16.63 -0.77 -4.17
C HIS A 33 -16.59 0.35 -3.13
N ILE A 34 -15.41 0.61 -2.56
CA ILE A 34 -15.13 1.72 -1.66
C ILE A 34 -14.01 2.55 -2.27
N HIS A 35 -14.26 3.85 -2.43
CA HIS A 35 -13.26 4.81 -2.90
C HIS A 35 -13.17 5.95 -1.88
N LEU A 36 -12.00 6.06 -1.24
CA LEU A 36 -11.61 7.11 -0.31
C LEU A 36 -10.48 7.90 -0.97
N VAL A 37 -10.79 9.07 -1.52
CA VAL A 37 -9.79 9.93 -2.17
C VAL A 37 -9.76 11.25 -1.44
N GLU A 38 -8.57 11.65 -0.99
CA GLU A 38 -8.36 12.86 -0.17
C GLU A 38 -9.26 12.88 1.08
N ALA A 39 -9.56 11.69 1.63
CA ALA A 39 -10.36 11.59 2.84
C ALA A 39 -9.51 11.98 4.05
N SER A 40 -10.01 12.90 4.87
CA SER A 40 -9.58 13.02 6.26
C SER A 40 -10.29 11.95 7.09
N SER A 41 -9.63 11.47 8.14
CA SER A 41 -10.15 10.45 9.06
C SER A 41 -10.37 9.06 8.48
N HIS A 42 -9.31 8.40 8.03
CA HIS A 42 -9.41 7.01 7.57
C HIS A 42 -9.88 6.05 8.68
N ASN A 43 -9.47 6.29 9.93
CA ASN A 43 -9.86 5.49 11.10
C ASN A 43 -11.37 5.32 11.23
N ALA A 44 -12.11 6.41 10.96
CA ALA A 44 -13.57 6.43 10.98
C ALA A 44 -14.22 5.44 9.99
N PHE A 45 -13.55 5.14 8.87
CA PHE A 45 -14.09 4.24 7.86
C PHE A 45 -13.72 2.77 8.11
N MET A 46 -12.79 2.46 9.04
CA MET A 46 -12.35 1.08 9.32
C MET A 46 -13.50 0.14 9.71
N PRO A 47 -14.46 0.54 10.57
CA PRO A 47 -15.62 -0.31 10.88
C PRO A 47 -16.50 -0.60 9.66
N LEU A 48 -16.69 0.37 8.77
CA LEU A 48 -17.44 0.20 7.52
C LEU A 48 -16.72 -0.78 6.59
N ILE A 49 -15.41 -0.61 6.40
CA ILE A 49 -14.57 -1.49 5.57
C ILE A 49 -14.65 -2.93 6.09
N SER A 50 -14.47 -3.11 7.40
CA SER A 50 -14.55 -4.40 8.09
C SER A 50 -15.89 -5.11 7.91
N ALA A 51 -16.97 -4.37 7.68
CA ALA A 51 -18.31 -4.91 7.51
C ALA A 51 -18.64 -5.31 6.05
N CYS A 52 -17.79 -4.98 5.07
CA CYS A 52 -18.05 -5.17 3.63
C CYS A 52 -17.51 -6.51 3.09
N ARG A 53 -18.22 -7.62 3.33
CA ARG A 53 -17.78 -8.97 2.92
C ARG A 53 -17.74 -9.23 1.40
N ASN A 54 -18.50 -8.46 0.62
CA ASN A 54 -18.60 -8.58 -0.84
C ASN A 54 -17.79 -7.49 -1.56
N LEU A 55 -16.85 -6.83 -0.88
CA LEU A 55 -16.03 -5.77 -1.43
C LEU A 55 -15.11 -6.33 -2.51
N LYS A 56 -15.32 -5.89 -3.76
CA LYS A 56 -14.49 -6.24 -4.92
C LYS A 56 -13.38 -5.24 -5.16
N SER A 57 -13.58 -3.97 -4.80
CA SER A 57 -12.56 -2.94 -5.02
C SER A 57 -12.46 -1.99 -3.83
N PHE A 58 -11.23 -1.79 -3.37
CA PHE A 58 -10.90 -0.79 -2.36
C PHE A 58 -9.85 0.17 -2.91
N THR A 59 -10.13 1.46 -2.81
CA THR A 59 -9.21 2.52 -3.18
C THR A 59 -9.09 3.51 -2.04
N CYS A 60 -7.88 3.74 -1.55
CA CYS A 60 -7.52 4.80 -0.64
C CYS A 60 -6.31 5.57 -1.19
N LEU A 61 -6.53 6.81 -1.63
CA LEU A 61 -5.51 7.66 -2.24
C LEU A 61 -5.49 9.02 -1.55
N THR A 62 -4.42 9.30 -0.81
CA THR A 62 -4.31 10.54 -0.03
C THR A 62 -2.86 11.03 -0.08
N ARG A 63 -2.51 11.79 -1.14
CA ARG A 63 -1.15 12.33 -1.37
C ARG A 63 -0.97 13.81 -1.05
N SER A 64 -2.05 14.58 -0.90
CA SER A 64 -2.01 16.05 -0.96
C SER A 64 -2.40 16.78 0.33
N GLY A 65 -3.08 16.09 1.27
CA GLY A 65 -3.83 16.79 2.33
C GLY A 65 -2.99 17.36 3.48
N TRP A 66 -1.89 16.70 3.87
CA TRP A 66 -1.24 16.98 5.16
C TRP A 66 0.29 16.85 5.15
N ALA A 67 0.91 16.68 3.98
CA ALA A 67 2.37 16.58 3.85
C ALA A 67 3.12 17.85 4.31
N TYR A 68 2.41 18.97 4.50
CA TYR A 68 2.97 20.22 5.02
C TYR A 68 2.93 20.31 6.56
N LEU A 69 2.15 19.45 7.23
CA LEU A 69 2.16 19.41 8.70
C LEU A 69 3.38 18.63 9.17
N ASP A 70 4.09 19.17 10.16
CA ASP A 70 5.04 18.35 10.90
C ASP A 70 4.30 17.22 11.65
N TYR A 71 5.04 16.19 12.04
CA TYR A 71 4.50 15.02 12.71
C TYR A 71 3.69 15.34 13.97
N TRP A 72 4.16 16.29 14.80
CA TRP A 72 3.49 16.64 16.05
C TRP A 72 2.16 17.36 15.76
N ALA A 73 2.15 18.26 14.78
CA ALA A 73 0.95 18.93 14.31
C ALA A 73 -0.05 17.97 13.66
N TYR A 74 0.43 16.89 13.04
CA TYR A 74 -0.43 15.84 12.50
C TYR A 74 -1.06 14.99 13.61
N ASN A 75 -0.25 14.47 14.54
CA ASN A 75 -0.70 13.58 15.62
C ASN A 75 -1.62 14.25 16.65
N THR A 76 -1.53 15.57 16.76
CA THR A 76 -2.46 16.34 17.59
C THR A 76 -3.87 16.42 17.00
N LYS A 77 -4.06 16.08 15.72
CA LYS A 77 -5.36 16.16 15.01
C LYS A 77 -5.85 14.81 14.49
N PHE A 78 -4.92 13.92 14.16
CA PHE A 78 -5.20 12.64 13.53
C PHE A 78 -4.55 11.50 14.31
N ILE A 79 -5.22 10.36 14.31
CA ILE A 79 -4.62 9.12 14.81
C ILE A 79 -3.83 8.55 13.63
N PRO A 80 -2.50 8.33 13.76
CA PRO A 80 -1.73 7.66 12.72
C PRO A 80 -2.40 6.35 12.35
N LEU A 81 -2.74 6.19 11.07
CA LEU A 81 -3.27 4.94 10.57
C LEU A 81 -2.12 4.16 9.93
N LEU A 82 -1.85 2.99 10.47
CA LEU A 82 -0.83 2.10 9.95
C LEU A 82 -1.41 1.31 8.78
N ILE A 83 -0.58 0.96 7.80
CA ILE A 83 -1.03 0.11 6.68
C ILE A 83 -1.58 -1.25 7.16
N GLN A 84 -1.10 -1.74 8.32
CA GLN A 84 -1.61 -2.94 8.98
C GLN A 84 -3.09 -2.84 9.35
N ASP A 85 -3.59 -1.64 9.67
CA ASP A 85 -5.00 -1.40 10.02
C ASP A 85 -5.91 -1.65 8.81
N TYR A 86 -5.45 -1.28 7.60
CA TYR A 86 -6.14 -1.66 6.36
C TYR A 86 -6.12 -3.16 6.14
N GLY A 87 -4.97 -3.80 6.34
CA GLY A 87 -4.84 -5.26 6.23
C GLY A 87 -5.84 -5.99 7.12
N GLN A 88 -5.94 -5.59 8.39
CA GLN A 88 -6.88 -6.16 9.34
C GLN A 88 -8.35 -5.88 8.96
N SER A 89 -8.66 -4.67 8.51
CA SER A 89 -10.03 -4.30 8.12
C SER A 89 -10.51 -4.97 6.84
N LEU A 90 -9.60 -5.36 5.95
CA LEU A 90 -9.93 -6.00 4.66
C LEU A 90 -10.09 -7.52 4.76
N ILE A 91 -9.75 -8.15 5.90
CA ILE A 91 -9.88 -9.62 6.10
C ILE A 91 -11.28 -10.15 5.74
N SER A 92 -12.34 -9.41 6.09
CA SER A 92 -13.71 -9.79 5.77
C SER A 92 -14.01 -9.93 4.28
N ALA A 93 -13.21 -9.28 3.43
CA ALA A 93 -13.37 -9.23 1.98
C ALA A 93 -12.40 -10.16 1.23
N LYS A 94 -11.61 -11.00 1.91
CA LYS A 94 -10.56 -11.82 1.28
C LYS A 94 -11.04 -12.69 0.11
N ASP A 95 -12.28 -13.17 0.19
CA ASP A 95 -12.88 -14.05 -0.82
C ASP A 95 -13.54 -13.28 -2.00
N SER A 96 -13.60 -11.95 -1.93
CA SER A 96 -14.29 -11.11 -2.92
C SER A 96 -13.43 -10.01 -3.52
N LEU A 97 -12.37 -9.57 -2.84
CA LEU A 97 -11.52 -8.46 -3.28
C LEU A 97 -10.74 -8.80 -4.55
N GLU A 98 -10.94 -7.99 -5.58
CA GLU A 98 -10.31 -8.09 -6.90
C GLU A 98 -9.24 -7.00 -7.09
N ASP A 99 -9.51 -5.78 -6.61
CA ASP A 99 -8.62 -4.63 -6.79
C ASP A 99 -8.36 -3.91 -5.46
N LEU A 100 -7.08 -3.71 -5.14
CA LEU A 100 -6.64 -3.02 -3.92
C LEU A 100 -5.66 -1.90 -4.28
N TYR A 101 -6.03 -0.67 -3.94
CA TYR A 101 -5.19 0.51 -4.13
C TYR A 101 -5.06 1.25 -2.80
N ILE A 102 -3.86 1.27 -2.22
CA ILE A 102 -3.56 2.07 -1.04
C ILE A 102 -2.29 2.86 -1.34
N ASP A 103 -2.47 4.17 -1.46
CA ASP A 103 -1.38 5.11 -1.64
C ASP A 103 -1.66 6.32 -0.74
N VAL A 104 -1.15 6.22 0.48
CA VAL A 104 -1.38 7.23 1.49
C VAL A 104 -0.06 7.78 2.00
N SER A 105 0.09 9.09 1.87
CA SER A 105 1.22 9.85 2.40
C SER A 105 0.83 10.44 3.75
N TYR A 106 1.59 10.10 4.78
CA TYR A 106 1.51 10.70 6.11
C TYR A 106 2.87 11.33 6.45
N PRO A 107 2.92 12.34 7.34
CA PRO A 107 4.21 12.81 7.84
C PRO A 107 4.93 11.67 8.57
N GLU A 108 5.95 11.15 7.90
CA GLU A 108 6.73 9.98 8.32
C GLU A 108 7.61 10.36 9.50
N THR A 109 7.22 10.03 10.74
CA THR A 109 8.23 9.90 11.80
C THR A 109 7.91 8.72 12.73
N ASN A 110 8.98 8.04 13.12
CA ASN A 110 9.10 6.96 14.10
C ASN A 110 8.66 5.55 13.65
N ASN A 111 9.66 4.76 13.28
CA ASN A 111 9.92 3.37 13.73
C ASN A 111 8.81 2.31 13.65
N GLN A 112 7.70 2.56 12.95
CA GLN A 112 6.62 1.60 12.78
C GLN A 112 5.97 1.73 11.41
N LEU A 113 6.78 1.69 10.35
CA LEU A 113 6.25 1.38 9.03
C LEU A 113 6.04 -0.14 8.97
N GLY A 114 4.88 -0.58 9.47
CA GLY A 114 4.42 -1.93 9.22
C GLY A 114 4.24 -2.18 7.72
N GLY A 115 4.12 -3.43 7.31
CA GLY A 115 3.61 -3.78 5.99
C GLY A 115 2.14 -4.18 6.04
N ILE A 116 1.48 -4.23 4.89
CA ILE A 116 0.05 -4.60 4.80
C ILE A 116 -0.24 -6.02 5.33
N GLY A 117 0.79 -6.85 5.49
CA GLY A 117 0.69 -8.24 5.90
C GLY A 117 0.60 -9.18 4.70
N SER A 118 0.29 -10.45 4.95
CA SER A 118 0.13 -11.44 3.89
C SER A 118 -1.20 -11.25 3.16
N LEU A 119 -1.14 -11.16 1.84
CA LEU A 119 -2.27 -11.14 0.92
C LEU A 119 -2.48 -12.49 0.21
N THR A 120 -1.77 -13.55 0.61
CA THR A 120 -1.83 -14.86 -0.08
C THR A 120 -3.22 -15.49 -0.09
N GLU A 121 -4.04 -15.22 0.93
CA GLU A 121 -5.42 -15.71 1.03
C GLU A 121 -6.41 -14.96 0.11
N TYR A 122 -6.02 -13.84 -0.48
CA TYR A 122 -6.88 -13.03 -1.35
C TYR A 122 -6.91 -13.60 -2.76
N THR A 123 -7.55 -14.76 -2.92
CA THR A 123 -7.51 -15.60 -4.15
C THR A 123 -8.12 -14.96 -5.40
N LYS A 124 -8.82 -13.84 -5.27
CA LYS A 124 -9.38 -13.08 -6.40
C LYS A 124 -8.64 -11.78 -6.69
N LEU A 125 -7.67 -11.41 -5.86
CA LEU A 125 -6.95 -10.15 -5.99
C LEU A 125 -6.08 -10.21 -7.26
N ARG A 126 -6.46 -9.42 -8.25
CA ARG A 126 -5.79 -9.31 -9.56
C ARG A 126 -4.94 -8.05 -9.65
N THR A 127 -5.31 -7.00 -8.93
CA THR A 127 -4.66 -5.69 -9.04
C THR A 127 -4.29 -5.18 -7.66
N LEU A 128 -3.00 -4.85 -7.50
CA LEU A 128 -2.45 -4.31 -6.27
C LEU A 128 -1.65 -3.04 -6.56
N HIS A 129 -1.97 -1.97 -5.84
CA HIS A 129 -1.19 -0.73 -5.79
C HIS A 129 -0.86 -0.43 -4.34
N LEU A 130 0.44 -0.42 -4.02
CA LEU A 130 0.98 -0.04 -2.72
C LEU A 130 2.21 0.85 -2.87
N ARG A 131 2.57 1.58 -1.81
CA ARG A 131 3.90 2.20 -1.70
C ARG A 131 4.95 1.12 -1.48
N LEU A 132 6.20 1.38 -1.86
CA LEU A 132 7.29 0.42 -1.71
C LEU A 132 7.45 -0.04 -0.25
N TYR A 133 7.42 0.88 0.71
CA TYR A 133 7.56 0.55 2.14
C TYR A 133 6.47 -0.39 2.64
N ASP A 134 5.21 -0.11 2.26
CA ASP A 134 4.04 -0.90 2.63
C ASP A 134 4.09 -2.33 2.08
N LEU A 135 4.65 -2.48 0.87
CA LEU A 135 4.84 -3.76 0.19
C LEU A 135 5.96 -4.59 0.85
N LEU A 136 7.05 -3.96 1.23
CA LEU A 136 8.25 -4.62 1.75
C LEU A 136 8.22 -4.89 3.26
N HIS A 137 7.21 -4.37 3.98
CA HIS A 137 7.12 -4.47 5.44
C HIS A 137 8.41 -3.96 6.12
N VAL A 138 8.91 -2.82 5.64
CA VAL A 138 10.20 -2.28 6.09
C VAL A 138 10.01 -1.57 7.42
N ASP A 139 10.45 -2.23 8.50
CA ASP A 139 10.56 -1.54 9.77
C ASP A 139 11.77 -0.60 9.76
N LEU A 140 11.54 0.67 10.09
CA LEU A 140 12.54 1.72 10.12
C LEU A 140 13.04 1.93 11.55
N ASP A 141 13.40 0.85 12.22
CA ASP A 141 13.82 0.85 13.63
C ASP A 141 15.18 1.57 13.89
N SER A 142 15.89 2.00 12.84
CA SER A 142 17.24 2.56 12.95
C SER A 142 17.47 3.89 12.23
N ILE A 143 16.45 4.75 12.09
CA ILE A 143 16.65 6.13 11.62
C ILE A 143 16.95 7.06 12.81
N PHE A 144 18.06 6.81 13.48
CA PHE A 144 18.75 7.84 14.26
C PHE A 144 20.25 7.73 13.99
N ASP A 145 20.65 8.01 12.76
CA ASP A 145 21.93 8.69 12.54
C ASP A 145 21.62 10.04 11.89
N TYR A 146 21.45 11.02 12.77
CA TYR A 146 21.56 12.43 12.44
C TYR A 146 23.07 12.73 12.31
N GLU A 147 23.72 12.25 11.25
CA GLU A 147 25.05 12.73 10.87
C GLU A 147 25.01 13.04 9.37
N ALA A 148 24.98 14.33 9.02
CA ALA A 148 26.18 15.12 8.78
C ALA A 148 26.96 14.52 7.59
N ASP A 149 26.99 15.29 6.51
CA ASP A 149 27.94 15.13 5.42
C ASP A 149 27.72 13.97 4.43
N GLY A 150 26.62 14.06 3.68
CA GLY A 150 26.64 13.74 2.24
C GLY A 150 26.98 12.31 1.80
N PHE A 151 26.95 11.31 2.70
CA PHE A 151 27.16 9.91 2.36
C PHE A 151 25.86 9.11 2.44
N ASP A 152 25.75 8.16 1.51
CA ASP A 152 24.65 7.22 1.30
C ASP A 152 24.30 6.50 2.62
N SER A 153 23.27 6.97 3.31
CA SER A 153 22.83 6.41 4.59
C SER A 153 22.41 4.95 4.37
N VAL A 154 23.21 4.00 4.88
CA VAL A 154 22.92 2.57 4.79
C VAL A 154 21.79 2.25 5.76
N TYR A 155 20.57 2.23 5.24
CA TYR A 155 19.40 1.80 6.01
C TYR A 155 19.55 0.33 6.42
N VAL A 156 19.76 0.09 7.72
CA VAL A 156 19.70 -1.25 8.29
C VAL A 156 18.22 -1.60 8.48
N VAL A 157 17.63 -2.21 7.46
CA VAL A 157 16.28 -2.79 7.52
C VAL A 157 16.33 -3.98 8.47
N SER A 158 15.78 -3.83 9.69
CA SER A 158 15.85 -4.83 10.77
C SER A 158 14.90 -6.01 10.52
N THR A 159 13.79 -5.78 9.83
CA THR A 159 12.80 -6.82 9.53
C THR A 159 12.24 -6.60 8.14
N PHE A 160 12.26 -7.66 7.34
CA PHE A 160 11.84 -7.66 5.94
C PHE A 160 10.98 -8.90 5.69
N ILE A 161 9.73 -8.71 5.28
CA ILE A 161 8.91 -9.82 4.75
C ILE A 161 9.00 -9.76 3.22
N PRO A 162 9.60 -10.77 2.56
CA PRO A 162 9.67 -10.80 1.11
C PRO A 162 8.28 -10.72 0.48
N PRO A 163 8.03 -9.81 -0.48
CA PRO A 163 6.78 -9.76 -1.24
C PRO A 163 6.43 -11.10 -1.88
N PHE A 164 7.44 -11.90 -2.21
CA PHE A 164 7.29 -13.24 -2.73
C PHE A 164 6.40 -14.15 -1.84
N ASP A 165 6.44 -13.98 -0.52
CA ASP A 165 5.65 -14.78 0.43
C ASP A 165 4.33 -14.11 0.83
N ALA A 166 4.17 -12.83 0.52
CA ALA A 166 3.00 -12.04 0.88
C ALA A 166 1.99 -11.88 -0.27
N LEU A 167 2.40 -12.01 -1.54
CA LEU A 167 1.52 -11.74 -2.68
C LEU A 167 0.65 -12.95 -3.08
N PRO A 168 -0.61 -12.73 -3.52
CA PRO A 168 -1.47 -13.80 -4.00
C PRO A 168 -1.06 -14.28 -5.40
N VAL A 169 -1.24 -15.58 -5.66
CA VAL A 169 -0.97 -16.19 -6.98
C VAL A 169 -1.92 -15.70 -8.08
N SER A 170 -3.05 -15.09 -7.70
CA SER A 170 -4.03 -14.52 -8.62
C SER A 170 -3.62 -13.18 -9.22
N LEU A 171 -2.54 -12.57 -8.71
CA LEU A 171 -2.13 -11.22 -9.09
C LEU A 171 -1.77 -11.14 -10.59
N GLU A 172 -2.34 -10.14 -11.27
CA GLU A 172 -2.13 -9.84 -12.68
C GLU A 172 -1.36 -8.54 -12.88
N TYR A 173 -1.57 -7.56 -12.00
CA TYR A 173 -1.01 -6.23 -12.06
C TYR A 173 -0.51 -5.78 -10.68
N LEU A 174 0.76 -5.41 -10.61
CA LEU A 174 1.39 -4.80 -9.44
C LEU A 174 1.85 -3.39 -9.79
N TYR A 175 1.42 -2.40 -9.02
CA TYR A 175 1.93 -1.03 -9.06
C TYR A 175 2.61 -0.71 -7.74
N VAL A 176 3.83 -0.18 -7.81
CA VAL A 176 4.60 0.21 -6.64
C VAL A 176 4.96 1.69 -6.72
N SER A 177 4.35 2.50 -5.86
CA SER A 177 4.69 3.92 -5.71
C SER A 177 5.84 4.13 -4.73
N ASP A 178 6.39 5.36 -4.70
CA ASP A 178 7.51 5.77 -3.86
C ASP A 178 8.72 4.83 -3.93
N PHE A 179 9.02 4.38 -5.15
CA PHE A 179 10.13 3.48 -5.45
C PHE A 179 11.48 4.21 -5.41
N GLU A 180 11.81 4.82 -4.28
CA GLU A 180 13.01 5.66 -4.10
C GLU A 180 13.89 5.13 -2.98
N ARG A 181 13.25 4.68 -1.91
CA ARG A 181 13.87 4.19 -0.68
C ARG A 181 12.93 3.10 -0.11
N PRO A 182 13.44 1.90 0.26
CA PRO A 182 14.78 1.38 -0.02
C PRO A 182 14.91 0.84 -1.47
N PHE A 183 15.42 1.65 -2.41
CA PHE A 183 15.49 1.32 -3.85
C PHE A 183 16.13 -0.04 -4.14
N SER A 184 17.34 -0.30 -3.64
CA SER A 184 18.08 -1.52 -3.96
C SER A 184 17.41 -2.79 -3.42
N THR A 185 16.78 -2.69 -2.25
CA THR A 185 15.98 -3.78 -1.68
C THR A 185 14.72 -3.99 -2.51
N GLY A 186 13.97 -2.92 -2.83
CA GLY A 186 12.81 -3.02 -3.71
C GLY A 186 13.14 -3.65 -5.06
N LEU A 187 14.26 -3.23 -5.67
CA LEU A 187 14.75 -3.74 -6.95
C LEU A 187 14.97 -5.26 -6.90
N ARG A 188 15.75 -5.73 -5.93
CA ARG A 188 16.05 -7.15 -5.75
C ARG A 188 14.79 -8.00 -5.57
N GLU A 189 13.79 -7.47 -4.87
CA GLU A 189 12.58 -8.22 -4.55
C GLU A 189 11.61 -8.26 -5.74
N LEU A 190 11.55 -7.21 -6.54
CA LEU A 190 10.87 -7.24 -7.83
C LEU A 190 11.56 -8.20 -8.81
N GLU A 191 12.89 -8.26 -8.84
CA GLU A 191 13.63 -9.25 -9.66
C GLU A 191 13.28 -10.68 -9.25
N LYS A 192 13.25 -10.98 -7.94
CA LYS A 192 12.80 -12.29 -7.44
C LYS A 192 11.38 -12.62 -7.89
N LEU A 193 10.46 -11.67 -7.80
CA LEU A 193 9.07 -11.83 -8.25
C LEU A 193 8.99 -12.19 -9.75
N VAL A 194 9.87 -11.60 -10.55
CA VAL A 194 9.92 -11.81 -12.01
C VAL A 194 10.54 -13.15 -12.37
N HIS A 195 11.53 -13.60 -11.61
CA HIS A 195 12.09 -14.95 -11.77
C HIS A 195 11.13 -16.04 -11.26
N ALA A 196 10.17 -15.68 -10.39
CA ALA A 196 9.15 -16.55 -9.83
C ALA A 196 7.95 -16.85 -10.76
N LYS A 197 8.12 -16.84 -12.08
CA LYS A 197 7.01 -16.99 -13.06
C LYS A 197 6.13 -18.21 -12.84
N ASN A 198 6.72 -19.31 -12.35
CA ASN A 198 5.98 -20.54 -12.08
C ASN A 198 4.98 -20.41 -10.91
N LYS A 199 5.25 -19.51 -9.97
CA LYS A 199 4.35 -19.23 -8.83
C LYS A 199 3.31 -18.18 -9.19
N PHE A 200 3.74 -17.10 -9.86
CA PHE A 200 2.88 -15.98 -10.26
C PHE A 200 2.57 -16.01 -11.76
N THR A 201 1.95 -17.10 -12.21
CA THR A 201 1.71 -17.37 -13.64
C THR A 201 0.78 -16.36 -14.30
N ARG A 202 0.01 -15.61 -13.51
CA ARG A 202 -0.94 -14.59 -13.98
C ARG A 202 -0.35 -13.18 -14.03
N LEU A 203 0.79 -12.94 -13.37
CA LEU A 203 1.40 -11.61 -13.28
C LEU A 203 1.91 -11.20 -14.66
N ARG A 204 1.37 -10.09 -15.18
CA ARG A 204 1.64 -9.58 -16.52
C ARG A 204 2.32 -8.23 -16.53
N VAL A 205 2.09 -7.44 -15.48
CA VAL A 205 2.57 -6.06 -15.42
C VAL A 205 3.08 -5.76 -14.01
N ILE A 206 4.26 -5.16 -13.95
CA ILE A 206 4.83 -4.53 -12.78
C ILE A 206 5.17 -3.10 -13.19
N ASP A 207 4.43 -2.14 -12.65
CA ASP A 207 4.67 -0.71 -12.83
C ASP A 207 5.28 -0.13 -11.56
N ILE A 208 6.20 0.81 -11.72
CA ILE A 208 6.87 1.48 -10.61
C ILE A 208 6.87 2.99 -10.83
N GLU A 209 6.67 3.74 -9.75
CA GLU A 209 6.72 5.19 -9.70
C GLU A 209 7.68 5.63 -8.60
N GLY A 210 8.51 6.64 -8.87
CA GLY A 210 9.40 7.24 -7.88
C GLY A 210 10.32 8.30 -8.50
N ILE A 211 11.02 9.05 -7.65
CA ILE A 211 12.02 10.04 -7.98
C ILE A 211 13.43 9.41 -7.95
N TRP A 212 13.94 9.03 -9.13
CA TRP A 212 15.18 8.25 -9.27
C TRP A 212 16.42 9.08 -9.60
N GLN A 213 16.67 10.17 -8.87
CA GLN A 213 17.86 11.01 -9.10
C GLN A 213 19.14 10.15 -9.09
N GLY A 214 19.86 10.09 -10.22
CA GLY A 214 21.08 9.31 -10.38
C GLY A 214 20.93 7.79 -10.60
N LYS A 215 19.72 7.22 -10.49
CA LYS A 215 19.46 5.75 -10.56
C LYS A 215 18.73 5.31 -11.84
N LEU A 216 18.59 6.21 -12.82
CA LEU A 216 17.83 5.98 -14.06
C LEU A 216 18.34 4.79 -14.89
N LYS A 217 19.65 4.51 -14.88
CA LYS A 217 20.22 3.36 -15.60
C LYS A 217 19.72 2.04 -15.03
N ASP A 218 19.69 1.91 -13.71
CA ASP A 218 19.24 0.68 -13.03
C ASP A 218 17.74 0.46 -13.22
N VAL A 219 16.94 1.52 -13.15
CA VAL A 219 15.51 1.48 -13.49
C VAL A 219 15.27 1.08 -14.94
N HIS A 220 16.08 1.58 -15.87
CA HIS A 220 15.95 1.24 -17.29
C HIS A 220 16.28 -0.25 -17.55
N VAL A 221 17.34 -0.77 -16.92
CA VAL A 221 17.70 -2.19 -17.00
C VAL A 221 16.59 -3.05 -16.39
N LEU A 222 16.08 -2.68 -15.22
CA LEU A 222 14.97 -3.39 -14.58
C LEU A 222 13.74 -3.41 -15.49
N THR A 223 13.24 -2.24 -15.91
CA THR A 223 12.02 -2.16 -16.72
C THR A 223 12.16 -2.88 -18.06
N THR A 224 13.38 -2.96 -18.61
CA THR A 224 13.68 -3.77 -19.80
C THR A 224 13.62 -5.27 -19.48
N ASN A 225 14.26 -5.73 -18.40
CA ASN A 225 14.23 -7.12 -17.95
C ASN A 225 12.82 -7.58 -17.56
N LEU A 226 12.04 -6.70 -16.92
CA LEU A 226 10.63 -6.87 -16.59
C LEU A 226 9.82 -7.11 -17.87
N ARG A 227 9.93 -6.20 -18.84
CA ARG A 227 9.21 -6.31 -20.12
C ARG A 227 9.54 -7.59 -20.84
N GLN A 228 10.83 -7.91 -21.02
CA GLN A 228 11.27 -9.13 -21.69
C GLN A 228 10.77 -10.40 -20.99
N SER A 229 10.85 -10.41 -19.66
CA SER A 229 10.42 -11.55 -18.85
C SER A 229 8.91 -11.77 -18.91
N LEU A 230 8.12 -10.70 -18.87
CA LEU A 230 6.65 -10.78 -18.92
C LEU A 230 6.13 -11.01 -20.35
N SER A 231 6.85 -10.55 -21.38
CA SER A 231 6.47 -10.76 -22.80
C SER A 231 6.87 -12.13 -23.37
N GLY A 232 7.85 -12.82 -22.77
CA GLY A 232 8.37 -14.12 -23.25
C GLY A 232 7.43 -15.33 -23.07
N GLY A 233 6.18 -15.12 -22.64
CA GLY A 233 5.19 -16.16 -22.36
C GLY A 233 4.38 -16.65 -23.58
N ARG A 234 4.88 -16.49 -24.81
CA ARG A 234 4.29 -17.12 -25.99
C ARG A 234 5.34 -17.94 -26.74
N CYS A 235 5.33 -19.25 -26.49
CA CYS A 235 5.57 -20.31 -27.47
C CYS A 235 4.72 -21.50 -27.05
#